data_AF-A0A838IP45-F1
#
_entry.id   AF-A0A838IP45-F1
#
_cell.length_a   1.000
_cell.length_b   1.000
_cell.length_c   1.000
_cell.angle_alpha   90.00
_cell.angle_beta   90.00
_cell.angle_gamma   90.00
#
_symmetry.space_group_name_H-M   'P 1'
#
loop_
_entity.id
_entity.type
_entity.pdbx_description
1 polymer ?
#
loop_
_entity_poly.entity_id
_entity_poly.type
_entity_poly.pdbx_seq_one_letter_code
_entity_poly.pdbx_strand_id
1 'polypeptide(L)'
;MKSKPMCWFWLGIFGLFIAFGSSTATAQDVRDLFENQETLSESVLVIQGSTGEVGSDMADPRIERVGRGGAEAIRLPFERRAGAILVKARVQERDVYFMVDTGATFTTLTTSFAREAGISPRAQNPTTVVRTANGNIATQFGIIANLELGDRRHSRVSFIICDSCGDERIEGRPLVGVLGLNVLRRYRVSIDDTAGVVELASQQGFANQRHDIEPWLMVAATQGVVNIERHRSEIRWILHTRNLSVHDVRELEVALSCQLANGEQYSERVRVAQVAANKSRETTIVKPPLECLGMEAHVEAASW
;
A
#
# COMPACT_ATOMS: atom_id res chain seq x y z
N MET A 1 59.59 -56.71 -1.74
CA MET A 1 58.91 -55.45 -1.36
C MET A 1 57.45 -55.76 -1.09
N LYS A 2 57.00 -55.41 0.12
CA LYS A 2 55.75 -55.75 0.84
C LYS A 2 54.49 -55.30 0.06
N SER A 3 53.51 -56.15 -0.27
CA SER A 3 52.42 -56.79 0.50
C SER A 3 51.24 -55.88 0.88
N LYS A 4 50.03 -56.26 0.41
CA LYS A 4 48.65 -55.93 0.88
C LYS A 4 48.50 -56.23 2.41
N PRO A 5 47.38 -55.98 3.18
CA PRO A 5 45.96 -55.88 2.77
C PRO A 5 44.96 -55.05 3.65
N MET A 6 43.70 -54.96 3.18
CA MET A 6 42.36 -55.14 3.80
C MET A 6 42.13 -55.01 5.33
N CYS A 7 40.98 -54.38 5.69
CA CYS A 7 39.92 -54.79 6.66
C CYS A 7 39.45 -53.79 7.75
N TRP A 8 38.12 -53.61 7.74
CA TRP A 8 37.13 -53.68 8.86
C TRP A 8 36.65 -52.43 9.64
N PHE A 9 35.32 -52.43 9.74
CA PHE A 9 34.39 -51.69 10.59
C PHE A 9 34.77 -51.62 12.08
N TRP A 10 34.44 -50.49 12.74
CA TRP A 10 33.82 -50.50 14.07
C TRP A 10 33.00 -49.22 14.35
N LEU A 11 31.94 -49.40 15.14
CA LEU A 11 30.90 -48.44 15.51
C LEU A 11 31.35 -47.42 16.58
N GLY A 12 30.73 -46.24 16.54
CA GLY A 12 30.12 -45.59 17.71
C GLY A 12 30.98 -44.60 18.51
N ILE A 13 30.53 -43.35 18.62
CA ILE A 13 30.01 -42.72 19.85
C ILE A 13 29.87 -41.19 19.64
N PHE A 14 28.67 -40.72 19.96
CA PHE A 14 28.26 -39.38 20.41
C PHE A 14 29.32 -38.26 20.41
N GLY A 15 29.07 -37.25 19.58
CA GLY A 15 29.62 -35.90 19.72
C GLY A 15 28.56 -34.89 19.33
N LEU A 16 27.62 -34.63 20.24
CA LEU A 16 26.69 -33.50 20.19
C LEU A 16 27.51 -32.21 20.29
N PHE A 17 27.98 -31.68 19.16
CA PHE A 17 28.49 -30.31 19.08
C PHE A 17 27.30 -29.37 18.97
N ILE A 18 26.88 -28.82 20.11
CA ILE A 18 26.09 -27.60 20.15
C ILE A 18 27.03 -26.47 19.68
N ALA A 19 27.03 -26.22 18.38
CA ALA A 19 27.54 -24.97 17.85
C ALA A 19 26.48 -23.90 18.15
N PHE A 20 26.75 -23.08 19.18
CA PHE A 20 26.11 -21.78 19.33
C PHE A 20 26.51 -20.93 18.13
N GLY A 21 25.70 -20.98 17.07
CA GLY A 21 25.75 -20.03 15.98
C GLY A 21 25.15 -18.71 16.44
N SER A 22 26.02 -17.73 16.68
CA SER A 22 25.65 -16.33 16.82
C SER A 22 25.17 -15.84 15.44
N SER A 23 23.88 -15.99 15.16
CA SER A 23 23.31 -15.59 13.87
C SER A 23 23.20 -14.06 13.79
N THR A 24 24.21 -13.41 13.23
CA THR A 24 24.01 -12.11 12.59
C THR A 24 23.24 -12.38 11.30
N ALA A 25 21.98 -11.97 11.24
CA ALA A 25 21.19 -12.06 10.03
C ALA A 25 21.90 -11.33 8.88
N THR A 26 22.10 -12.02 7.78
CA THR A 26 22.70 -11.48 6.55
C THR A 26 21.61 -10.90 5.67
N ALA A 27 21.97 -10.06 4.70
CA ALA A 27 21.04 -9.46 3.74
C ALA A 27 20.23 -10.49 2.90
N GLN A 28 20.63 -11.77 2.93
CA GLN A 28 19.91 -12.86 2.28
C GLN A 28 18.78 -13.42 3.17
N ASP A 29 18.90 -13.36 4.50
CA ASP A 29 17.89 -13.86 5.46
C ASP A 29 16.63 -12.96 5.50
N VAL A 30 16.73 -11.73 5.00
CA VAL A 30 15.62 -10.76 4.89
C VAL A 30 14.67 -11.09 3.75
N ARG A 31 15.08 -11.90 2.76
CA ARG A 31 14.21 -12.28 1.64
C ARG A 31 13.19 -13.37 1.98
N ASP A 32 13.45 -14.18 2.99
CA ASP A 32 12.56 -15.30 3.39
C ASP A 32 11.58 -14.92 4.52
N LEU A 33 11.59 -13.67 5.00
CA LEU A 33 10.68 -13.16 6.03
C LEU A 33 9.36 -12.60 5.48
N PHE A 34 9.22 -12.45 4.16
CA PHE A 34 8.03 -11.85 3.54
C PHE A 34 6.99 -12.87 3.04
N GLU A 35 7.11 -14.14 3.40
CA GLU A 35 6.19 -15.17 2.91
C GLU A 35 4.95 -15.42 3.79
N ASN A 36 4.85 -14.81 4.97
CA ASN A 36 3.64 -14.94 5.81
C ASN A 36 3.38 -13.71 6.69
N GLN A 37 2.65 -12.72 6.17
CA GLN A 37 1.85 -11.83 7.00
C GLN A 37 0.43 -11.75 6.45
N GLU A 38 -0.41 -12.68 6.93
CA GLU A 38 -1.83 -12.40 7.09
C GLU A 38 -1.99 -11.42 8.26
N THR A 39 -2.57 -10.26 8.01
CA THR A 39 -3.48 -9.58 8.95
C THR A 39 -4.25 -8.51 8.16
N LEU A 40 -5.48 -8.85 7.77
CA LEU A 40 -6.44 -7.90 7.25
C LEU A 40 -7.10 -7.19 8.45
N SER A 41 -6.89 -5.87 8.55
CA SER A 41 -7.76 -5.01 9.35
C SER A 41 -9.08 -4.86 8.59
N GLU A 42 -10.13 -5.56 9.04
CA GLU A 42 -11.49 -5.36 8.53
C GLU A 42 -11.94 -3.92 8.76
N SER A 43 -12.07 -3.17 7.66
CA SER A 43 -12.97 -2.02 7.63
C SER A 43 -14.35 -2.58 7.29
N VAL A 44 -15.24 -2.62 8.26
CA VAL A 44 -16.64 -3.04 8.05
C VAL A 44 -17.28 -2.10 7.02
N LEU A 45 -17.47 -2.59 5.80
CA LEU A 45 -18.31 -1.96 4.79
C LEU A 45 -19.77 -2.24 5.19
N VAL A 46 -20.46 -1.21 5.66
CA VAL A 46 -21.90 -1.30 5.94
C VAL A 46 -22.65 -1.24 4.61
N ILE A 47 -23.05 -2.40 4.09
CA ILE A 47 -24.00 -2.51 2.99
C ILE A 47 -25.40 -2.47 3.61
N GLN A 48 -26.09 -1.32 3.55
CA GLN A 48 -27.51 -1.28 3.87
C GLN A 48 -28.31 -1.58 2.61
N GLY A 49 -28.82 -2.81 2.50
CA GLY A 49 -29.86 -3.16 1.54
C GLY A 49 -31.22 -2.80 2.14
N SER A 50 -31.96 -1.87 1.52
CA SER A 50 -33.35 -1.61 1.90
C SER A 50 -34.30 -2.40 1.00
N THR A 51 -34.90 -3.45 1.53
CA THR A 51 -36.20 -3.96 1.06
C THR A 51 -37.22 -3.62 2.12
N GLY A 52 -38.22 -2.81 1.75
CA GLY A 52 -39.10 -2.13 2.70
C GLY A 52 -40.21 -3.00 3.28
N GLU A 53 -40.82 -2.48 4.34
CA GLU A 53 -42.25 -2.58 4.63
C GLU A 53 -42.66 -1.35 5.47
N VAL A 54 -43.74 -0.70 5.05
CA VAL A 54 -44.30 0.50 5.68
C VAL A 54 -45.09 0.09 6.91
N GLY A 55 -44.60 0.44 8.09
CA GLY A 55 -45.33 0.36 9.36
C GLY A 55 -45.33 1.73 10.03
N SER A 56 -46.50 2.36 10.09
CA SER A 56 -46.76 3.58 10.83
C SER A 56 -46.62 3.35 12.34
N ASP A 57 -45.74 4.08 13.03
CA ASP A 57 -46.07 4.73 14.30
C ASP A 57 -44.94 5.59 14.90
N MET A 58 -45.38 6.75 15.39
CA MET A 58 -44.77 7.67 16.39
C MET A 58 -43.33 8.18 16.22
N ALA A 59 -43.24 9.47 15.96
CA ALA A 59 -42.05 10.31 16.00
C ALA A 59 -41.42 10.38 17.41
N ASP A 60 -40.14 10.04 17.51
CA ASP A 60 -39.25 10.45 18.61
C ASP A 60 -38.42 11.66 18.16
N PRO A 61 -38.56 12.85 18.77
CA PRO A 61 -37.91 14.07 18.32
C PRO A 61 -36.49 14.29 18.90
N ARG A 62 -35.74 13.25 19.32
CA ARG A 62 -34.40 13.42 19.90
C ARG A 62 -33.23 12.78 19.15
N ILE A 63 -33.33 12.62 17.83
CA ILE A 63 -32.12 12.56 17.01
C ILE A 63 -31.72 14.00 16.71
N GLU A 64 -30.92 14.58 17.60
CA GLU A 64 -30.11 15.75 17.28
C GLU A 64 -29.37 15.47 15.98
N ARG A 65 -29.67 16.30 14.98
CA ARG A 65 -28.94 16.37 13.71
C ARG A 65 -27.47 16.58 14.03
N VAL A 66 -26.70 15.50 14.06
CA VAL A 66 -25.24 15.58 13.87
C VAL A 66 -25.06 16.27 12.53
N GLY A 67 -24.52 17.48 12.60
CA GLY A 67 -24.41 18.36 11.44
C GLY A 67 -23.75 17.64 10.28
N ARG A 68 -24.43 17.65 9.12
CA ARG A 68 -23.79 17.51 7.83
C ARG A 68 -22.80 18.68 7.66
N GLY A 69 -21.63 18.58 8.26
CA GLY A 69 -20.44 19.17 7.68
C GLY A 69 -20.22 18.41 6.38
N GLY A 70 -20.78 18.91 5.28
CA GLY A 70 -20.84 18.21 4.01
C GLY A 70 -19.45 17.89 3.51
N ALA A 71 -19.01 16.66 3.75
CA ALA A 71 -18.01 16.03 2.90
C ALA A 71 -18.57 16.15 1.47
N GLU A 72 -17.93 16.97 0.64
CA GLU A 72 -18.34 17.17 -0.74
C GLU A 72 -18.21 15.81 -1.43
N ALA A 73 -19.38 15.24 -1.72
CA ALA A 73 -19.57 13.89 -2.23
C ALA A 73 -19.85 13.95 -3.72
N ILE A 74 -19.24 13.02 -4.46
CA ILE A 74 -19.51 12.86 -5.88
C ILE A 74 -20.45 11.69 -6.12
N ARG A 75 -21.31 11.83 -7.10
CA ARG A 75 -22.26 10.81 -7.52
C ARG A 75 -21.91 10.37 -8.93
N LEU A 76 -21.49 9.12 -9.06
CA LEU A 76 -21.11 8.52 -10.34
C LEU A 76 -22.23 7.58 -10.78
N PRO A 77 -22.94 7.90 -11.88
CA PRO A 77 -23.80 6.90 -12.51
C PRO A 77 -22.96 5.68 -12.89
N PHE A 78 -23.51 4.48 -12.67
CA PHE A 78 -22.83 3.24 -13.01
C PHE A 78 -23.65 2.37 -13.96
N GLU A 79 -22.93 1.55 -14.73
CA GLU A 79 -23.51 0.46 -15.49
C GLU A 79 -23.22 -0.87 -14.81
N ARG A 80 -24.22 -1.76 -14.77
CA ARG A 80 -24.03 -3.13 -14.28
C ARG A 80 -23.81 -4.08 -15.45
N ARG A 81 -22.67 -4.79 -15.45
CA ARG A 81 -22.33 -5.81 -16.46
C ARG A 81 -21.78 -7.04 -15.77
N ALA A 82 -22.40 -8.20 -15.97
CA ALA A 82 -21.98 -9.47 -15.37
C ALA A 82 -21.69 -9.39 -13.84
N GLY A 83 -22.48 -8.59 -13.11
CA GLY A 83 -22.29 -8.37 -11.66
C GLY A 83 -21.32 -7.24 -11.29
N ALA A 84 -20.46 -6.80 -12.21
CA ALA A 84 -19.56 -5.67 -12.02
C ALA A 84 -20.27 -4.33 -12.09
N ILE A 85 -19.79 -3.37 -11.29
CA ILE A 85 -20.20 -1.96 -11.30
C ILE A 85 -19.15 -1.18 -12.10
N LEU A 86 -19.57 -0.58 -13.22
CA LEU A 86 -18.70 0.17 -14.10
C LEU A 86 -19.01 1.66 -14.00
N VAL A 87 -18.01 2.47 -13.69
CA VAL A 87 -18.15 3.93 -13.57
C VAL A 87 -17.35 4.65 -14.65
N LYS A 88 -17.90 5.77 -15.14
CA LYS A 88 -17.19 6.67 -16.05
C LYS A 88 -16.09 7.42 -15.30
N ALA A 89 -14.94 7.55 -15.92
CA ALA A 89 -13.80 8.30 -15.43
C ALA A 89 -13.06 8.99 -16.58
N ARG A 90 -12.10 9.84 -16.24
CA ARG A 90 -11.18 10.43 -17.21
C ARG A 90 -9.73 10.22 -16.79
N VAL A 91 -8.94 9.53 -17.61
CA VAL A 91 -7.50 9.29 -17.36
C VAL A 91 -6.71 10.04 -18.41
N GLN A 92 -5.86 10.98 -17.98
CA GLN A 92 -5.06 11.80 -18.92
C GLN A 92 -5.93 12.40 -20.04
N GLU A 93 -7.07 12.97 -19.65
CA GLU A 93 -8.06 13.60 -20.55
C GLU A 93 -8.84 12.65 -21.48
N ARG A 94 -8.66 11.33 -21.34
CA ARG A 94 -9.39 10.31 -22.10
C ARG A 94 -10.56 9.76 -21.30
N ASP A 95 -11.74 9.72 -21.91
CA ASP A 95 -12.95 9.14 -21.34
C ASP A 95 -12.88 7.61 -21.32
N VAL A 96 -13.02 7.02 -20.13
CA VAL A 96 -12.86 5.58 -19.90
C VAL A 96 -13.90 5.04 -18.92
N TYR A 97 -14.00 3.72 -18.82
CA TYR A 97 -14.65 3.04 -17.72
C TYR A 97 -13.64 2.35 -16.82
N PHE A 98 -13.93 2.35 -15.52
CA PHE A 98 -13.33 1.45 -14.55
C PHE A 98 -14.39 0.54 -13.95
N MET A 99 -14.01 -0.71 -13.67
CA MET A 99 -14.75 -1.54 -12.73
C MET A 99 -14.42 -1.11 -11.30
N VAL A 100 -15.43 -0.87 -10.47
CA VAL A 100 -15.24 -0.57 -9.04
C VAL A 100 -14.95 -1.89 -8.31
N ASP A 101 -13.79 -2.01 -7.66
CA ASP A 101 -13.37 -3.24 -7.00
C ASP A 101 -12.74 -2.94 -5.63
N THR A 102 -13.50 -3.23 -4.56
CA THR A 102 -13.02 -3.11 -3.17
C THR A 102 -12.09 -4.24 -2.75
N GLY A 103 -11.96 -5.31 -3.54
CA GLY A 103 -11.00 -6.40 -3.32
C GLY A 103 -9.62 -6.11 -3.94
N ALA A 104 -9.50 -5.12 -4.82
CA ALA A 104 -8.25 -4.75 -5.44
C ALA A 104 -7.45 -3.77 -4.58
N THR A 105 -6.22 -4.12 -4.19
CA THR A 105 -5.33 -3.23 -3.42
C THR A 105 -4.99 -1.95 -4.19
N PHE A 106 -4.72 -2.09 -5.50
CA PHE A 106 -4.31 -1.01 -6.39
C PHE A 106 -5.25 -0.91 -7.59
N THR A 107 -5.42 0.32 -8.07
CA THR A 107 -6.02 0.63 -9.37
C THR A 107 -5.18 -0.02 -10.46
N THR A 108 -5.82 -0.55 -11.50
CA THR A 108 -5.13 -1.23 -12.60
C THR A 108 -5.38 -0.53 -13.93
N LEU A 109 -4.46 -0.69 -14.87
CA LEU A 109 -4.69 -0.37 -16.27
C LEU A 109 -4.28 -1.56 -17.16
N THR A 110 -4.90 -1.71 -18.32
CA THR A 110 -4.39 -2.62 -19.35
C THR A 110 -3.12 -2.04 -19.99
N THR A 111 -2.24 -2.91 -20.47
CA THR A 111 -1.02 -2.53 -21.19
C THR A 111 -1.36 -1.72 -22.44
N SER A 112 -2.43 -2.11 -23.15
CA SER A 112 -2.92 -1.46 -24.36
C SER A 112 -3.25 0.01 -24.08
N PHE A 113 -4.03 0.28 -23.04
CA PHE A 113 -4.44 1.63 -22.66
C PHE A 113 -3.29 2.44 -22.06
N ALA A 114 -2.47 1.85 -21.18
CA ALA A 114 -1.32 2.55 -20.60
C ALA A 114 -0.35 3.05 -21.68
N ARG A 115 -0.15 2.26 -22.75
CA ARG A 115 0.62 2.66 -23.94
C ARG A 115 -0.07 3.78 -24.72
N GLU A 116 -1.37 3.67 -24.98
CA GLU A 116 -2.16 4.71 -25.66
C GLU A 116 -2.14 6.05 -24.91
N ALA A 117 -2.23 5.99 -23.59
CA ALA A 117 -2.19 7.16 -22.71
C ALA A 117 -0.77 7.69 -22.43
N GLY A 118 0.29 7.03 -22.95
CA GLY A 118 1.67 7.47 -22.80
C GLY A 118 2.22 7.35 -21.37
N ILE A 119 1.66 6.46 -20.56
CA ILE A 119 1.99 6.27 -19.14
C ILE A 119 2.46 4.86 -18.80
N SER A 120 2.98 4.12 -19.78
CA SER A 120 3.53 2.78 -19.57
C SER A 120 4.57 2.76 -18.44
N PRO A 121 4.49 1.78 -17.50
CA PRO A 121 5.52 1.57 -16.49
C PRO A 121 6.90 1.39 -17.13
N ARG A 122 7.94 1.83 -16.42
CA ARG A 122 9.34 1.68 -16.86
C ARG A 122 9.99 0.53 -16.12
N ALA A 123 10.99 -0.09 -16.74
CA ALA A 123 11.69 -1.25 -16.18
C ALA A 123 12.29 -1.02 -14.78
N GLN A 124 12.70 0.21 -14.47
CA GLN A 124 13.26 0.59 -13.16
C GLN A 124 12.21 0.95 -12.11
N ASN A 125 10.93 0.99 -12.48
CA ASN A 125 9.87 1.27 -11.52
C ASN A 125 9.75 0.12 -10.51
N PRO A 126 9.24 0.38 -9.30
CA PRO A 126 8.96 -0.67 -8.33
C PRO A 126 8.07 -1.76 -8.91
N THR A 127 8.30 -3.00 -8.49
CA THR A 127 7.49 -4.15 -8.86
C THR A 127 6.66 -4.63 -7.68
N THR A 128 5.56 -5.30 -7.98
CA THR A 128 4.76 -6.04 -7.00
C THR A 128 4.30 -7.36 -7.59
N VAL A 129 3.87 -8.27 -6.73
CA VAL A 129 3.30 -9.56 -7.11
C VAL A 129 1.81 -9.52 -6.81
N VAL A 130 0.99 -9.83 -7.81
CA VAL A 130 -0.47 -9.84 -7.70
C VAL A 130 -0.96 -11.26 -7.82
N ARG A 131 -1.87 -11.66 -6.93
CA ARG A 131 -2.51 -12.96 -6.97
C ARG A 131 -3.68 -12.93 -7.95
N THR A 132 -3.62 -13.77 -8.97
CA THR A 132 -4.70 -13.99 -9.93
C THR A 132 -5.24 -15.41 -9.82
N ALA A 133 -6.35 -15.71 -10.50
CA ALA A 133 -6.87 -17.07 -10.60
C ALA A 133 -5.85 -18.05 -11.21
N ASN A 134 -4.92 -17.55 -12.03
CA ASN A 134 -3.87 -18.33 -12.70
C ASN A 134 -2.55 -18.34 -11.90
N GLY A 135 -2.55 -17.86 -10.66
CA GLY A 135 -1.37 -17.76 -9.80
C GLY A 135 -0.80 -16.34 -9.70
N ASN A 136 0.42 -16.25 -9.20
CA ASN A 136 1.09 -14.99 -8.90
C ASN A 136 1.74 -14.40 -10.16
N ILE A 137 1.46 -13.14 -10.46
CA ILE A 137 2.03 -12.41 -11.60
C ILE A 137 2.81 -11.20 -11.07
N ALA A 138 4.07 -11.07 -11.49
CA ALA A 138 4.87 -9.88 -11.23
C ALA A 138 4.47 -8.75 -12.20
N THR A 139 4.22 -7.55 -11.66
CA THR A 139 3.83 -6.37 -12.43
C THR A 139 4.58 -5.14 -11.93
N GLN A 140 4.68 -4.11 -12.79
CA GLN A 140 5.36 -2.86 -12.48
C GLN A 140 4.36 -1.76 -12.16
N PHE A 141 4.72 -0.89 -11.22
CA PHE A 141 3.94 0.30 -10.94
C PHE A 141 4.13 1.38 -12.02
N GLY A 142 3.03 2.03 -12.39
CA GLY A 142 3.02 3.30 -13.10
C GLY A 142 2.29 4.37 -12.28
N ILE A 143 2.32 5.61 -12.78
CA ILE A 143 1.62 6.74 -12.15
C ILE A 143 0.69 7.38 -13.19
N ILE A 144 -0.61 7.40 -12.88
CA ILE A 144 -1.59 8.23 -13.58
C ILE A 144 -1.42 9.66 -13.04
N ALA A 145 -0.91 10.57 -13.86
CA ALA A 145 -0.73 11.96 -13.43
C ALA A 145 -2.06 12.61 -13.05
N ASN A 146 -3.12 12.28 -13.80
CA ASN A 146 -4.47 12.79 -13.59
C ASN A 146 -5.56 11.74 -13.81
N LEU A 147 -6.26 11.37 -12.73
CA LEU A 147 -7.48 10.56 -12.75
C LEU A 147 -8.65 11.41 -12.28
N GLU A 148 -9.73 11.46 -13.05
CA GLU A 148 -10.94 12.17 -12.67
C GLU A 148 -12.11 11.22 -12.53
N LEU A 149 -12.87 11.42 -11.45
CA LEU A 149 -14.10 10.72 -11.14
C LEU A 149 -15.18 11.80 -10.95
N GLY A 150 -16.11 11.92 -11.91
CA GLY A 150 -17.04 13.05 -11.92
C GLY A 150 -16.30 14.39 -12.01
N ASP A 151 -16.54 15.28 -11.05
CA ASP A 151 -15.85 16.57 -10.91
C ASP A 151 -14.60 16.51 -10.01
N ARG A 152 -14.25 15.34 -9.47
CA ARG A 152 -13.09 15.16 -8.59
C ARG A 152 -11.85 14.74 -9.33
N ARG A 153 -10.78 15.49 -9.10
CA ARG A 153 -9.45 15.22 -9.62
C ARG A 153 -8.56 14.54 -8.59
N HIS A 154 -7.87 13.49 -9.02
CA HIS A 154 -6.87 12.75 -8.26
C HIS A 154 -5.54 12.85 -8.98
N SER A 155 -4.58 13.50 -8.34
CA SER A 155 -3.23 13.63 -8.88
C SER A 155 -2.36 12.46 -8.46
N ARG A 156 -1.57 11.94 -9.42
CA ARG A 156 -0.52 10.94 -9.18
C ARG A 156 -1.03 9.69 -8.47
N VAL A 157 -2.02 9.05 -9.08
CA VAL A 157 -2.57 7.76 -8.64
C VAL A 157 -1.64 6.66 -9.13
N SER A 158 -1.17 5.82 -8.22
CA SER A 158 -0.39 4.65 -8.59
C SER A 158 -1.29 3.59 -9.19
N PHE A 159 -0.80 2.92 -10.23
CA PHE A 159 -1.49 1.81 -10.85
C PHE A 159 -0.51 0.68 -11.18
N ILE A 160 -1.06 -0.50 -11.41
CA ILE A 160 -0.33 -1.67 -11.92
C ILE A 160 -0.96 -2.17 -13.22
N ILE A 161 -0.23 -2.98 -13.99
CA ILE A 161 -0.76 -3.58 -15.21
C ILE A 161 -1.59 -4.83 -14.88
N CYS A 162 -2.79 -4.90 -15.46
CA CYS A 162 -3.64 -6.09 -15.48
C CYS A 162 -4.41 -6.17 -16.80
N ASP A 163 -3.92 -6.97 -17.76
CA ASP A 163 -4.55 -7.08 -19.08
C ASP A 163 -5.90 -7.81 -19.03
N SER A 164 -6.09 -8.75 -18.09
CA SER A 164 -7.38 -9.43 -17.90
C SER A 164 -8.40 -8.62 -17.11
N CYS A 165 -8.07 -7.40 -16.68
CA CYS A 165 -8.97 -6.52 -15.92
C CYS A 165 -9.73 -5.51 -16.82
N GLY A 166 -9.57 -5.60 -18.14
CA GLY A 166 -10.15 -4.68 -19.10
C GLY A 166 -10.06 -5.23 -20.53
N ASP A 167 -9.96 -4.33 -21.50
CA ASP A 167 -9.92 -4.58 -22.96
C ASP A 167 -11.28 -4.76 -23.66
N GLU A 168 -12.38 -4.56 -22.94
CA GLU A 168 -13.72 -4.43 -23.53
C GLU A 168 -14.06 -2.98 -23.87
N ARG A 169 -15.10 -2.77 -24.70
CA ARG A 169 -15.68 -1.43 -24.94
C ARG A 169 -17.11 -1.35 -24.42
N ILE A 170 -17.38 -0.33 -23.63
CA ILE A 170 -18.69 -0.03 -23.07
C ILE A 170 -19.13 1.32 -23.63
N GLU A 171 -20.28 1.38 -24.30
CA GLU A 171 -20.78 2.59 -24.96
C GLU A 171 -19.73 3.28 -25.87
N GLY A 172 -18.90 2.50 -26.54
CA GLY A 172 -17.85 3.02 -27.41
C GLY A 172 -16.65 3.63 -26.67
N ARG A 173 -16.51 3.43 -25.35
CA ARG A 173 -15.35 3.84 -24.53
C ARG A 173 -14.63 2.59 -23.99
N PRO A 174 -13.31 2.62 -23.76
CA PRO A 174 -12.59 1.45 -23.25
C PRO A 174 -12.86 1.22 -21.75
N LEU A 175 -13.06 -0.04 -21.36
CA LEU A 175 -12.91 -0.50 -19.97
C LEU A 175 -11.42 -0.75 -19.73
N VAL A 176 -10.79 0.13 -18.94
CA VAL A 176 -9.33 0.18 -18.87
C VAL A 176 -8.73 -0.58 -17.71
N GLY A 177 -9.53 -1.04 -16.75
CA GLY A 177 -9.06 -1.75 -15.57
C GLY A 177 -10.02 -1.65 -14.40
N VAL A 178 -9.49 -1.85 -13.19
CA VAL A 178 -10.22 -1.71 -11.93
C VAL A 178 -9.82 -0.45 -11.18
N LEU A 179 -10.79 0.17 -10.53
CA LEU A 179 -10.59 1.23 -9.55
C LEU A 179 -10.44 0.59 -8.17
N GLY A 180 -9.22 0.57 -7.66
CA GLY A 180 -8.87 -0.17 -6.44
C GLY A 180 -8.90 0.69 -5.17
N LEU A 181 -8.56 0.04 -4.05
CA LEU A 181 -8.60 0.62 -2.72
C LEU A 181 -7.65 1.81 -2.55
N ASN A 182 -6.51 1.89 -3.25
CA ASN A 182 -5.63 3.07 -3.16
C ASN A 182 -6.36 4.39 -3.50
N VAL A 183 -7.41 4.34 -4.34
CA VAL A 183 -8.30 5.48 -4.58
C VAL A 183 -9.55 5.40 -3.71
N LEU A 184 -10.26 4.26 -3.71
CA LEU A 184 -11.58 4.13 -3.08
C LEU A 184 -11.56 4.44 -1.58
N ARG A 185 -10.49 4.07 -0.85
CA ARG A 185 -10.41 4.28 0.60
C ARG A 185 -10.29 5.75 1.02
N ARG A 186 -10.06 6.66 0.08
CA ARG A 186 -10.12 8.11 0.31
C ARG A 186 -11.57 8.60 0.50
N TYR A 187 -12.54 7.72 0.21
CA TYR A 187 -13.96 7.97 0.24
C TYR A 187 -14.71 6.97 1.11
N ARG A 188 -15.86 7.41 1.62
CA ARG A 188 -16.93 6.52 2.03
C ARG A 188 -17.71 6.21 0.77
N VAL A 189 -17.67 4.95 0.38
CA VAL A 189 -18.34 4.44 -0.81
C VAL A 189 -19.71 3.93 -0.42
N SER A 190 -20.76 4.42 -1.09
CA SER A 190 -22.11 3.85 -1.04
C SER A 190 -22.60 3.56 -2.45
N ILE A 191 -23.29 2.44 -2.60
CA ILE A 191 -23.85 1.99 -3.88
C ILE A 191 -25.35 1.99 -3.72
N ASP A 192 -26.03 2.84 -4.48
CA ASP A 192 -27.48 2.83 -4.62
C ASP A 192 -27.84 2.12 -5.93
N ASP A 193 -28.17 0.84 -5.80
CA ASP A 193 -28.55 -0.01 -6.93
C ASP A 193 -29.84 0.44 -7.61
N THR A 194 -30.77 1.04 -6.86
CA THR A 194 -32.05 1.49 -7.41
C THR A 194 -31.85 2.76 -8.24
N ALA A 195 -31.02 3.67 -7.75
CA ALA A 195 -30.68 4.89 -8.48
C ALA A 195 -29.61 4.67 -9.56
N GLY A 196 -28.90 3.55 -9.56
CA GLY A 196 -27.78 3.29 -10.46
C GLY A 196 -26.59 4.22 -10.20
N VAL A 197 -26.31 4.55 -8.93
CA VAL A 197 -25.30 5.53 -8.54
C VAL A 197 -24.33 4.95 -7.51
N VAL A 198 -23.04 5.20 -7.73
CA VAL A 198 -21.99 5.10 -6.70
C VAL A 198 -21.75 6.49 -6.13
N GLU A 199 -21.98 6.68 -4.85
CA GLU A 199 -21.65 7.92 -4.15
C GLU A 199 -20.31 7.76 -3.41
N LEU A 200 -19.40 8.69 -3.65
CA LEU A 200 -18.08 8.76 -3.03
C LEU A 200 -18.02 10.03 -2.18
N ALA A 201 -18.30 9.89 -0.88
CA ALA A 201 -18.21 11.00 0.06
C ALA A 201 -16.78 11.08 0.62
N SER A 202 -16.12 12.23 0.48
CA SER A 202 -14.75 12.40 1.00
C SER A 202 -14.65 12.05 2.49
N GLN A 203 -13.58 11.35 2.90
CA GLN A 203 -13.34 11.03 4.30
C GLN A 203 -12.28 11.93 4.93
N GLN A 204 -12.17 11.88 6.26
CA GLN A 204 -10.98 12.36 6.96
C GLN A 204 -9.74 11.64 6.40
N GLY A 205 -8.68 12.40 6.09
CA GLY A 205 -7.50 11.84 5.45
C GLY A 205 -7.60 11.70 3.93
N PHE A 206 -8.56 12.33 3.25
CA PHE A 206 -8.62 12.39 1.78
C PHE A 206 -7.29 12.82 1.12
N ALA A 207 -6.53 13.68 1.79
CA ALA A 207 -5.21 14.15 1.34
C ALA A 207 -4.07 13.14 1.55
N ASN A 208 -4.28 12.10 2.38
CA ASN A 208 -3.30 11.06 2.61
C ASN A 208 -3.23 10.13 1.38
N GLN A 209 -2.10 10.18 0.69
CA GLN A 209 -1.80 9.39 -0.51
C GLN A 209 -0.80 8.27 -0.19
N ARG A 210 -0.69 7.84 1.08
CA ARG A 210 0.18 6.73 1.51
C ARG A 210 0.16 5.57 0.52
N HIS A 211 -1.02 5.07 0.14
CA HIS A 211 -1.11 3.89 -0.71
C HIS A 211 -0.73 4.13 -2.17
N ASP A 212 -0.71 5.39 -2.62
CA ASP A 212 -0.13 5.73 -3.91
C ASP A 212 1.39 5.91 -3.82
N ILE A 213 1.93 6.32 -2.66
CA ILE A 213 3.34 6.72 -2.51
C ILE A 213 4.22 5.60 -1.96
N GLU A 214 3.71 4.78 -1.03
CA GLU A 214 4.43 3.71 -0.33
C GLU A 214 5.16 2.74 -1.27
N PRO A 215 4.60 2.30 -2.41
CA PRO A 215 5.34 1.48 -3.37
C PRO A 215 6.60 2.13 -3.95
N TRP A 216 6.67 3.47 -3.91
CA TRP A 216 7.78 4.27 -4.42
C TRP A 216 8.78 4.69 -3.34
N LEU A 217 8.63 4.21 -2.11
CA LEU A 217 9.51 4.51 -1.01
C LEU A 217 10.26 3.26 -0.56
N MET A 218 11.55 3.41 -0.27
CA MET A 218 12.25 2.47 0.61
C MET A 218 12.55 3.20 1.91
N VAL A 219 12.03 2.68 3.01
CA VAL A 219 12.25 3.19 4.37
C VAL A 219 12.95 2.13 5.21
N ALA A 220 13.97 2.53 5.95
CA ALA A 220 14.67 1.65 6.87
C ALA A 220 15.26 2.46 8.02
N ALA A 221 15.21 1.92 9.23
CA ALA A 221 15.84 2.54 10.40
C ALA A 221 17.07 1.74 10.82
N THR A 222 18.21 2.41 10.97
CA THR A 222 19.44 1.79 11.47
C THR A 222 20.06 2.63 12.57
N GLN A 223 20.91 2.01 13.40
CA GLN A 223 21.70 2.76 14.38
C GLN A 223 22.98 3.29 13.71
N GLY A 224 23.34 4.53 14.04
CA GLY A 224 24.54 5.19 13.54
C GLY A 224 25.11 6.19 14.54
N VAL A 225 26.41 6.48 14.39
CA VAL A 225 27.09 7.49 15.21
C VAL A 225 26.81 8.87 14.64
N VAL A 226 26.27 9.77 15.45
CA VAL A 226 25.97 11.15 15.07
C VAL A 226 26.84 12.09 15.88
N ASN A 227 27.50 13.03 15.20
CA ASN A 227 28.28 14.08 15.83
C ASN A 227 27.36 15.19 16.32
N ILE A 228 27.31 15.40 17.64
CA ILE A 228 26.50 16.45 18.25
C ILE A 228 27.34 17.72 18.44
N GLU A 229 28.61 17.54 18.82
CA GLU A 229 29.59 18.62 18.96
C GLU A 229 30.97 18.17 18.46
N ARG A 230 31.95 19.09 18.35
CA ARG A 230 33.31 18.82 17.83
C ARG A 230 34.02 17.61 18.47
N HIS A 231 33.66 17.22 19.69
CA HIS A 231 34.26 16.08 20.41
C HIS A 231 33.22 15.19 21.10
N ARG A 232 31.93 15.31 20.74
CA ARG A 232 30.86 14.52 21.35
C ARG A 232 30.04 13.86 20.26
N SER A 233 30.05 12.53 20.27
CA SER A 233 29.29 11.69 19.37
C SER A 233 28.39 10.76 20.19
N GLU A 234 27.20 10.48 19.67
CA GLU A 234 26.23 9.60 20.30
C GLU A 234 25.67 8.62 19.27
N ILE A 235 25.33 7.41 19.71
CA ILE A 235 24.60 6.46 18.88
C ILE A 235 23.14 6.89 18.84
N ARG A 236 22.60 7.05 17.64
CA ARG A 236 21.21 7.42 17.39
C ARG A 236 20.60 6.53 16.32
N TRP A 237 19.28 6.45 16.31
CA TRP A 237 18.55 5.89 15.19
C TRP A 237 18.54 6.88 14.02
N ILE A 238 18.76 6.37 12.81
CA ILE A 238 18.75 7.12 11.56
C ILE A 238 17.72 6.46 10.65
N LEU A 239 16.67 7.20 10.33
CA LEU A 239 15.70 6.80 9.31
C LEU A 239 16.23 7.16 7.94
N HIS A 240 16.52 6.14 7.15
CA HIS A 240 16.86 6.20 5.74
C HIS A 240 15.58 6.17 4.92
N THR A 241 15.42 7.14 4.03
CA THR A 241 14.30 7.19 3.09
C THR A 241 14.80 7.41 1.68
N ARG A 242 14.46 6.52 0.75
CA ARG A 242 14.75 6.65 -0.68
C ARG A 242 13.45 6.79 -1.47
N ASN A 243 13.32 7.89 -2.21
CA ASN A 243 12.18 8.14 -3.10
C ASN A 243 12.47 7.67 -4.53
N LEU A 244 11.91 6.53 -4.93
CA LEU A 244 12.07 5.92 -6.25
C LEU A 244 11.21 6.57 -7.34
N SER A 245 10.31 7.49 -6.98
CA SER A 245 9.45 8.16 -7.95
C SER A 245 10.15 9.34 -8.63
N VAL A 246 9.52 9.80 -9.71
CA VAL A 246 9.87 11.03 -10.43
C VAL A 246 9.20 12.28 -9.84
N HIS A 247 8.56 12.17 -8.68
CA HIS A 247 7.87 13.26 -8.00
C HIS A 247 8.45 13.47 -6.60
N ASP A 248 8.36 14.69 -6.10
CA ASP A 248 8.72 14.97 -4.71
C ASP A 248 7.68 14.35 -3.78
N VAL A 249 8.11 13.87 -2.62
CA VAL A 249 7.23 13.54 -1.50
C VAL A 249 7.34 14.67 -0.50
N ARG A 250 6.29 15.49 -0.36
CA ARG A 250 6.32 16.76 0.40
C ARG A 250 6.09 16.52 1.88
N GLU A 251 5.07 15.74 2.21
CA GLU A 251 4.74 15.34 3.56
C GLU A 251 4.95 13.83 3.68
N LEU A 252 5.69 13.40 4.70
CA LEU A 252 5.92 12.00 4.99
C LEU A 252 5.96 11.81 6.51
N GLU A 253 5.12 10.90 6.98
CA GLU A 253 5.12 10.42 8.36
C GLU A 253 5.42 8.92 8.35
N VAL A 254 6.40 8.52 9.15
CA VAL A 254 6.83 7.12 9.28
C VAL A 254 6.63 6.70 10.73
N ALA A 255 5.87 5.63 10.95
CA ALA A 255 5.83 4.95 12.23
C ALA A 255 7.06 4.05 12.36
N LEU A 256 7.73 4.20 13.49
CA LEU A 256 8.75 3.29 13.95
C LEU A 256 8.13 2.39 15.01
N SER A 257 8.42 1.10 14.95
CA SER A 257 7.97 0.14 15.95
C SER A 257 9.06 -0.88 16.26
N CYS A 258 9.14 -1.28 17.53
CA CYS A 258 10.09 -2.30 17.98
C CYS A 258 9.52 -3.00 19.21
N GLN A 259 10.03 -4.20 19.51
CA GLN A 259 9.84 -4.83 20.81
C GLN A 259 11.03 -4.54 21.72
N LEU A 260 10.75 -4.10 22.95
CA LEU A 260 11.75 -3.88 23.98
C LEU A 260 12.11 -5.19 24.69
N ALA A 261 13.27 -5.22 25.36
CA ALA A 261 13.75 -6.41 26.06
C ALA A 261 12.82 -6.90 27.18
N ASN A 262 12.01 -6.00 27.76
CA ASN A 262 10.98 -6.31 28.76
C ASN A 262 9.68 -6.86 28.14
N GLY A 263 9.61 -6.99 26.81
CA GLY A 263 8.45 -7.44 26.07
C GLY A 263 7.45 -6.34 25.67
N GLU A 264 7.63 -5.09 26.13
CA GLU A 264 6.76 -3.97 25.78
C GLU A 264 6.94 -3.57 24.31
N GLN A 265 5.86 -3.08 23.69
CA GLN A 265 5.88 -2.54 22.33
C GLN A 265 6.17 -1.05 22.38
N TYR A 266 7.21 -0.62 21.66
CA TYR A 266 7.50 0.79 21.43
C TYR A 266 6.93 1.21 20.08
N SER A 267 6.32 2.39 20.02
CA SER A 267 5.99 3.03 18.75
C SER A 267 6.17 4.54 18.81
N GLU A 268 6.68 5.11 17.73
CA GLU A 268 6.83 6.55 17.55
C GLU A 268 6.57 6.95 16.11
N ARG A 269 5.95 8.11 15.90
CA ARG A 269 5.79 8.69 14.57
C ARG A 269 6.82 9.78 14.31
N VAL A 270 7.53 9.65 13.21
CA VAL A 270 8.57 10.57 12.76
C VAL A 270 8.10 11.30 11.52
N ARG A 271 8.07 12.64 11.59
CA ARG A 271 7.87 13.48 10.42
C ARG A 271 9.18 13.65 9.67
N VAL A 272 9.17 13.29 8.40
CA VAL A 272 10.31 13.37 7.50
C VAL A 272 10.13 14.61 6.62
N ALA A 273 11.17 15.45 6.56
CA ALA A 273 11.17 16.58 5.64
C ALA A 273 11.10 16.10 4.19
N GLN A 274 10.64 16.96 3.28
CA GLN A 274 10.46 16.62 1.85
C GLN A 274 11.57 15.74 1.28
N VAL A 275 11.21 14.62 0.64
CA VAL A 275 12.14 13.74 -0.05
C VAL A 275 12.00 13.97 -1.55
N ALA A 276 12.98 14.68 -2.13
CA ALA A 276 12.94 15.05 -3.54
C ALA A 276 12.93 13.81 -4.47
N ALA A 277 12.39 13.99 -5.67
CA ALA A 277 12.32 12.97 -6.72
C ALA A 277 13.69 12.31 -6.93
N ASN A 278 13.73 10.98 -6.95
CA ASN A 278 14.96 10.21 -7.13
C ASN A 278 16.10 10.53 -6.13
N LYS A 279 15.80 11.08 -4.95
CA LYS A 279 16.79 11.32 -3.88
C LYS A 279 16.60 10.44 -2.66
N SER A 280 17.61 10.45 -1.80
CA SER A 280 17.57 9.88 -0.45
C SER A 280 17.57 11.00 0.58
N ARG A 281 17.02 10.71 1.76
CA ARG A 281 17.10 11.56 2.95
C ARG A 281 17.39 10.69 4.16
N GLU A 282 18.26 11.18 5.03
CA GLU A 282 18.46 10.64 6.37
C GLU A 282 17.80 11.57 7.38
N THR A 283 17.12 10.99 8.37
CA THR A 283 16.49 11.72 9.48
C THR A 283 16.98 11.12 10.79
N THR A 284 17.71 11.90 11.59
CA THR A 284 18.14 11.47 12.92
C THR A 284 16.96 11.46 13.88
N ILE A 285 16.81 10.38 14.63
CA ILE A 285 15.73 10.17 15.57
C ILE A 285 16.31 10.10 16.99
N VAL A 286 15.70 10.86 17.90
CA VAL A 286 16.23 11.04 19.26
C VAL A 286 15.65 10.01 20.23
N LYS A 287 14.43 9.54 20.00
CA LYS A 287 13.58 8.94 21.03
C LYS A 287 13.46 7.41 21.09
N PRO A 288 13.72 6.60 20.06
CA PRO A 288 13.63 5.17 20.26
C PRO A 288 14.78 4.71 21.18
N PRO A 289 14.50 3.88 22.20
CA PRO A 289 15.54 3.27 23.00
C PRO A 289 16.56 2.54 22.13
N LEU A 290 17.83 2.53 22.54
CA LEU A 290 18.88 1.80 21.82
C LEU A 290 18.72 0.27 21.96
N GLU A 291 18.01 -0.19 23.01
CA GLU A 291 17.66 -1.60 23.20
C GLU A 291 16.53 -2.12 22.28
N CYS A 292 15.96 -1.27 21.40
CA CYS A 292 15.00 -1.73 20.40
C CYS A 292 15.61 -2.81 19.50
N LEU A 293 15.08 -4.03 19.58
CA LEU A 293 15.43 -5.13 18.69
C LEU A 293 14.47 -5.14 17.49
N GLY A 294 15.01 -5.31 16.28
CA GLY A 294 14.21 -5.43 15.07
C GLY A 294 13.35 -4.19 14.76
N MET A 295 13.96 -3.00 14.78
CA MET A 295 13.25 -1.76 14.46
C MET A 295 12.62 -1.82 13.05
N GLU A 296 11.30 -1.70 13.00
CA GLU A 296 10.54 -1.61 11.77
C GLU A 296 10.19 -0.15 11.47
N ALA A 297 10.08 0.18 10.18
CA ALA A 297 9.69 1.49 9.70
C ALA A 297 8.56 1.33 8.68
N HIS A 298 7.40 1.90 8.98
CA HIS A 298 6.19 1.82 8.17
C HIS A 298 5.70 3.21 7.79
N VAL A 299 5.36 3.44 6.53
CA VAL A 299 4.82 4.73 6.09
C VAL A 299 3.41 4.89 6.67
N GLU A 300 3.14 5.90 7.48
CA GLU A 300 1.81 6.13 8.06
C GLU A 300 0.96 7.07 7.20
N ALA A 301 1.59 8.13 6.71
CA ALA A 301 0.97 9.12 5.85
C ALA A 301 1.99 9.69 4.86
N ALA A 302 1.52 10.00 3.64
CA ALA A 302 2.37 10.64 2.65
C ALA A 302 1.56 11.51 1.68
N SER A 303 2.19 12.56 1.15
CA SER A 303 1.67 13.35 0.03
C SER A 303 2.77 13.69 -0.97
N TRP A 304 2.41 13.81 -2.25
CA TRP A 304 3.28 14.31 -3.31
C TRP A 304 3.52 15.82 -3.24
#